data_AF-A0A2D6FF58-F1
#
_entry.id   AF-A0A2D6FF58-F1
#
_cell.length_a   1.000
_cell.length_b   1.000
_cell.length_c   1.000
_cell.angle_alpha   90.00
_cell.angle_beta   90.00
_cell.angle_gamma   90.00
#
_symmetry.space_group_name_H-M   'P 1'
#
loop_
_entity.id
_entity.type
_entity.pdbx_description
1 polymer ?
#
loop_
_entity_poly.entity_id
_entity_poly.type
_entity_poly.pdbx_seq_one_letter_code
_entity_poly.pdbx_strand_id
1 'polypeptide(L)' 'MRALEQWLQALGATRSDQDPCDWIWEQPDWSAQLRLDQQDLGVIWTSERPHRSCSYPYGLTREDVEAALRLGP' A
#
# COMPACT_ATOMS: atom_id res chain seq x y z
N MET A 1 -10.52 -12.85 6.68
CA MET A 1 -9.96 -11.63 6.05
C MET A 1 -8.86 -11.06 6.96
N ARG A 2 -7.69 -11.70 7.07
CA ARG A 2 -6.50 -11.18 7.80
C ARG A 2 -5.20 -11.32 7.02
N ALA A 3 -5.20 -12.15 5.98
CA ALA A 3 -4.01 -12.44 5.20
C ALA A 3 -3.44 -11.22 4.46
N LEU A 4 -4.28 -10.24 4.14
CA LEU A 4 -3.84 -8.99 3.48
C LEU A 4 -3.24 -8.01 4.49
N GLU A 5 -3.90 -7.80 5.63
CA GLU A 5 -3.35 -7.00 6.75
C GLU A 5 -2.02 -7.58 7.25
N GLN A 6 -1.93 -8.91 7.40
CA GLN A 6 -0.69 -9.59 7.81
C GLN A 6 0.43 -9.41 6.78
N TRP A 7 0.10 -9.40 5.49
CA TRP A 7 1.06 -9.13 4.44
C TRP A 7 1.53 -7.67 4.47
N LEU A 8 0.63 -6.70 4.66
CA LEU A 8 0.98 -5.29 4.84
C LEU A 8 1.88 -5.07 6.06
N GLN A 9 1.60 -5.73 7.18
CA GLN A 9 2.48 -5.72 8.35
C GLN A 9 3.86 -6.30 8.04
N ALA A 10 3.92 -7.40 7.28
CA ALA A 10 5.18 -8.01 6.88
C ALA A 10 6.00 -7.12 5.94
N LEU A 11 5.36 -6.24 5.16
CA LEU A 11 6.02 -5.21 4.36
C LEU A 11 6.61 -4.06 5.20
N GLY A 12 6.21 -3.94 6.46
CA GLY A 12 6.53 -2.80 7.31
C GLY A 12 5.54 -1.64 7.16
N ALA A 13 4.38 -1.87 6.54
CA ALA A 13 3.29 -0.91 6.58
C ALA A 13 2.59 -0.98 7.94
N THR A 14 2.23 0.17 8.47
CA THR A 14 1.55 0.32 9.76
C THR A 14 0.10 0.70 9.52
N ARG A 15 -0.82 0.02 10.21
CA ARG A 15 -2.25 0.34 10.13
C ARG A 15 -2.53 1.69 10.79
N SER A 16 -3.35 2.51 10.16
CA SER A 16 -3.85 3.74 10.75
C SER A 16 -4.77 3.44 11.94
N ASP A 17 -4.71 4.31 12.95
CA ASP A 17 -5.59 4.22 14.12
C ASP A 17 -7.01 4.72 13.81
N GLN A 18 -7.14 5.63 12.83
CA GLN A 18 -8.41 6.22 12.43
C GLN A 18 -9.26 5.24 11.60
N ASP A 19 -8.63 4.57 10.65
CA ASP A 19 -9.30 3.69 9.70
C ASP A 19 -8.54 2.37 9.55
N PRO A 20 -9.16 1.21 9.84
CA PRO A 20 -8.48 -0.08 9.73
C PRO A 20 -8.17 -0.47 8.27
N CYS A 21 -8.81 0.20 7.33
CA CYS A 21 -8.56 0.05 5.89
C CYS A 21 -7.39 0.91 5.40
N ASP A 22 -6.94 1.90 6.18
CA ASP A 22 -5.79 2.74 5.82
C ASP A 22 -4.51 2.20 6.45
N TRP A 23 -3.49 2.08 5.62
CA TRP A 23 -2.17 1.62 5.98
C TRP A 23 -1.15 2.60 5.45
N ILE A 24 -0.11 2.83 6.24
CA ILE A 24 0.92 3.82 5.94
C ILE A 24 2.24 3.07 5.91
N TRP A 25 2.95 3.18 4.80
CA TRP A 25 4.26 2.61 4.60
C TRP A 25 5.28 3.73 4.45
N GLU A 26 6.06 3.95 5.49
CA GLU A 26 7.08 4.98 5.53
C GLU A 26 8.43 4.40 5.12
N GLN A 27 9.07 5.02 4.14
CA GLN A 27 10.44 4.75 3.72
C GLN A 27 11.30 6.01 3.91
N PRO A 28 12.63 5.90 3.92
CA PRO A 28 13.51 7.04 4.13
C PRO A 28 13.34 8.16 3.10
N ASP A 29 13.04 7.80 1.84
CA ASP A 29 12.97 8.72 0.70
C ASP A 29 11.53 9.01 0.22
N TRP A 30 10.55 8.21 0.64
CA TRP A 30 9.15 8.33 0.22
C TRP A 30 8.20 7.70 1.24
N SER A 31 6.92 8.03 1.19
CA SER A 31 5.88 7.32 1.93
C SER A 31 4.78 6.85 0.97
N ALA A 32 4.14 5.73 1.28
CA ALA A 32 3.01 5.22 0.53
C ALA A 32 1.83 4.97 1.46
N GLN A 33 0.67 5.52 1.11
CA GLN A 33 -0.58 5.19 1.76
C GLN A 33 -1.27 4.08 0.98
N LEU A 34 -1.51 2.96 1.64
CA LEU A 34 -2.23 1.82 1.10
C LEU A 34 -3.64 1.80 1.69
N ARG A 35 -4.65 1.91 0.85
CA ARG A 35 -6.05 1.87 1.22
C ARG A 35 -6.70 0.59 0.70
N LEU A 36 -7.19 -0.20 1.64
CA LEU A 36 -7.95 -1.41 1.38
C LEU A 36 -9.38 -1.04 1.02
N ASP A 37 -9.73 -1.08 -0.26
CA ASP A 37 -11.12 -0.92 -0.71
C ASP A 37 -11.78 -2.31 -0.89
N GLN A 38 -13.07 -2.35 -1.26
CA GLN A 38 -13.77 -3.62 -1.51
C GLN A 38 -13.38 -4.26 -2.85
N GLN A 39 -12.96 -3.46 -3.82
CA GLN A 39 -12.67 -3.93 -5.18
C GLN A 39 -11.17 -3.98 -5.50
N ASP A 40 -10.40 -3.09 -4.91
CA ASP A 40 -8.97 -2.94 -5.18
C ASP A 40 -8.20 -2.40 -3.96
N LEU A 41 -6.88 -2.54 -4.03
CA LEU A 41 -5.94 -1.91 -3.11
C LEU A 41 -5.47 -0.60 -3.75
N GLY A 42 -5.95 0.53 -3.21
CA GLY A 42 -5.47 1.85 -3.58
C GLY A 42 -4.10 2.09 -2.96
N VAL A 43 -3.16 2.66 -3.72
CA VAL A 43 -1.82 3.01 -3.26
C VAL A 43 -1.53 4.44 -3.72
N ILE A 44 -1.08 5.26 -2.79
CA ILE A 44 -0.74 6.66 -3.03
C ILE A 44 0.67 6.89 -2.52
N TRP A 45 1.62 7.09 -3.41
CA TRP A 45 2.98 7.49 -3.04
C TRP A 45 3.07 9.00 -2.89
N THR A 46 3.67 9.40 -1.79
CA THR A 46 4.01 10.76 -1.43
C THR A 46 5.53 10.85 -1.38
N SER A 47 6.10 11.69 -2.23
CA SER A 47 7.54 11.98 -2.28
C SER A 47 7.74 13.47 -2.57
N GLU A 48 8.99 13.95 -2.59
CA GLU A 48 9.30 15.34 -2.96
C GLU A 48 8.92 15.70 -4.41
N ARG A 49 8.55 14.70 -5.22
CA ARG A 49 8.10 14.82 -6.62
C ARG A 49 6.60 14.46 -6.72
N PRO A 50 5.88 14.79 -7.82
CA PRO A 50 4.43 14.82 -7.80
C PRO A 50 3.81 13.47 -7.39
N HIS A 51 2.77 13.55 -6.56
CA HIS A 51 2.04 12.41 -6.02
C HIS A 51 1.66 11.42 -7.13
N ARG A 52 2.08 10.17 -6.99
CA ARG A 52 1.64 9.07 -7.85
C ARG A 52 0.58 8.27 -7.10
N SER A 53 -0.50 7.91 -7.76
CA SER A 53 -1.46 6.95 -7.24
C SER A 53 -1.70 5.82 -8.23
N CYS A 54 -1.82 4.59 -7.72
CA CYS A 54 -2.18 3.41 -8.48
C CYS A 54 -3.20 2.59 -7.69
N SER A 55 -4.10 1.92 -8.38
CA SER A 55 -5.01 0.93 -7.80
C SER A 55 -4.68 -0.46 -8.33
N TYR A 56 -4.58 -1.43 -7.43
CA TYR A 56 -4.29 -2.82 -7.75
C TYR A 56 -5.53 -3.69 -7.48
N PRO A 57 -6.19 -4.25 -8.51
CA PRO A 57 -7.31 -5.14 -8.29
C PRO A 57 -6.87 -6.39 -7.52
N TYR A 58 -7.73 -6.90 -6.63
CA TYR A 58 -7.43 -8.12 -5.85
C TYR A 58 -7.26 -9.40 -6.68
N GLY A 59 -7.50 -9.33 -7.99
CA GLY A 59 -7.15 -10.39 -8.94
C GLY A 59 -5.64 -10.51 -9.22
N LEU A 60 -4.83 -9.50 -8.88
CA LEU A 60 -3.37 -9.57 -8.95
C LEU A 60 -2.79 -10.39 -7.81
N THR A 61 -1.66 -11.04 -8.07
CA THR A 61 -0.93 -11.76 -7.02
C THR A 61 -0.28 -10.75 -6.07
N ARG A 62 -0.10 -11.16 -4.80
CA ARG A 62 0.58 -10.32 -3.82
C ARG A 62 2.01 -10.00 -4.24
N GLU A 63 2.68 -10.94 -4.91
CA GLU A 63 4.05 -10.76 -5.42
C GLU A 63 4.11 -9.67 -6.49
N ASP A 64 3.15 -9.64 -7.43
CA ASP A 64 3.09 -8.59 -8.45
C ASP A 64 2.82 -7.21 -7.82
N VAL A 65 1.87 -7.14 -6.88
CA VAL A 65 1.57 -5.88 -6.17
C VAL A 65 2.79 -5.44 -5.37
N GLU A 66 3.43 -6.35 -4.64
CA GLU A 66 4.63 -6.07 -3.85
C GLU A 66 5.80 -5.60 -4.72
N ALA A 67 6.03 -6.25 -5.86
CA ALA A 67 7.05 -5.84 -6.82
C ALA A 67 6.76 -4.42 -7.34
N ALA A 68 5.51 -4.13 -7.71
CA ALA A 68 5.10 -2.81 -8.16
C ALA A 68 5.23 -1.74 -7.06
N LEU A 69 4.92 -2.09 -5.82
CA LEU A 69 5.11 -1.21 -4.67
C LEU A 69 6.59 -0.88 -4.43
N ARG A 70 7.46 -1.89 -4.52
CA ARG A 70 8.91 -1.73 -4.34
C ARG A 70 9.58 -0.94 -5.47
N LEU A 71 9.00 -0.91 -6.66
CA LEU A 71 9.48 -0.06 -7.75
C LEU A 71 9.34 1.43 -7.42
N GLY A 72 8.45 1.81 -6.49
CA GLY A 72 8.30 3.18 -6.01
C GLY A 72 7.62 4.13 -7.02
N PRO A 73 7.54 5.43 -6.69
CA PRO A 73 6.96 6.48 -7.54
C PRO A 73 7.77 6.81 -8.80
#